data_AF-A0A3B9GJ34-F1
#
_entry.id   AF-A0A3B9GJ34-F1
#
_cell.length_a   1.000
_cell.length_b   1.000
_cell.length_c   1.000
_cell.angle_alpha   90.00
_cell.angle_beta   90.00
_cell.angle_gamma   90.00
#
_symmetry.space_group_name_H-M   'P 1'
#
loop_
_entity.id
_entity.type
_entity.pdbx_description
1 polymer ?
#
loop_
_entity_poly.entity_id
_entity_poly.type
_entity_poly.pdbx_seq_one_letter_code
_entity_poly.pdbx_strand_id
1 'polypeptide(L)'
;MPNEHVFTKEAATVPFRTGEPSRERREQLAAFQKSTGYRFKDINLLNQALTHRSYGNEESSSRGNNERLEFLGDAILGLAVAAQLFTKLGDKAEGELARIKSFVVSEDTLSDIASSIGLDELLLVGKG
;
A
#
# COMPACT_ATOMS: atom_id res chain seq x y z
N MET A 1 3.48 0.87 -41.08
CA MET A 1 3.86 1.95 -40.16
C MET A 1 2.73 2.10 -39.15
N PRO A 2 2.85 1.62 -37.90
CA PRO A 2 1.79 1.80 -36.92
C PRO A 2 1.85 3.22 -36.33
N ASN A 3 0.68 3.86 -36.27
CA ASN A 3 0.47 5.21 -35.79
C ASN A 3 0.85 5.37 -34.31
N GLU A 4 1.81 6.26 -34.05
CA GLU A 4 1.82 7.10 -32.86
C GLU A 4 0.52 7.89 -32.86
N HIS A 5 -0.42 7.67 -31.94
CA HIS A 5 -1.47 8.64 -31.64
C HIS A 5 -2.08 8.37 -30.25
N VAL A 6 -1.82 9.33 -29.38
CA VAL A 6 -2.66 9.78 -28.25
C VAL A 6 -2.61 8.96 -26.96
N PHE A 7 -1.56 9.20 -26.16
CA PHE A 7 -1.72 9.23 -24.70
C PHE A 7 -2.58 10.45 -24.36
N THR A 8 -3.89 10.26 -24.23
CA THR A 8 -4.81 11.29 -23.75
C THR A 8 -4.48 11.64 -22.30
N LYS A 9 -4.47 12.95 -22.01
CA LYS A 9 -4.47 13.55 -20.67
C LYS A 9 -5.81 13.28 -19.95
N GLU A 10 -6.12 12.03 -19.67
CA GLU A 10 -6.96 11.73 -18.50
C GLU A 10 -5.98 11.55 -17.35
N ALA A 11 -6.06 12.43 -16.33
CA ALA A 11 -5.44 12.11 -15.05
C ALA A 11 -6.00 10.73 -14.68
N ALA A 12 -5.15 9.70 -14.74
CA ALA A 12 -5.56 8.31 -14.62
C ALA A 12 -6.47 8.18 -13.38
N THR A 13 -7.78 8.08 -13.61
CA THR A 13 -8.75 7.93 -12.54
C THR A 13 -8.45 6.57 -11.95
N VAL A 14 -7.76 6.57 -10.82
CA VAL A 14 -7.27 5.33 -10.25
C VAL A 14 -8.50 4.46 -9.96
N PRO A 15 -8.59 3.21 -10.44
CA PRO A 15 -9.83 2.43 -10.47
C PRO A 15 -10.24 1.86 -9.09
N PHE A 16 -9.93 2.60 -8.03
CA PHE A 16 -10.07 2.25 -6.64
C PHE A 16 -11.38 2.85 -6.13
N ARG A 17 -12.45 2.06 -6.20
CA ARG A 17 -13.79 2.45 -5.74
C ARG A 17 -13.97 1.99 -4.31
N THR A 18 -13.88 2.91 -3.36
CA THR A 18 -14.41 2.70 -2.00
C THR A 18 -15.58 3.62 -1.75
N GLY A 19 -16.48 3.20 -0.85
CA GLY A 19 -17.50 4.10 -0.33
C GLY A 19 -16.85 5.21 0.50
N GLU A 20 -17.50 6.37 0.54
CA GLU A 20 -17.02 7.52 1.31
C GLU A 20 -16.88 7.16 2.80
N PRO A 21 -15.69 7.37 3.42
CA PRO A 21 -15.47 7.05 4.82
C PRO A 21 -16.31 7.95 5.72
N SER A 22 -16.76 7.40 6.86
CA SER A 22 -17.45 8.17 7.90
C SER A 22 -16.61 9.35 8.38
N ARG A 23 -17.26 10.35 9.00
CA ARG A 23 -16.56 11.51 9.57
C ARG A 23 -15.48 11.08 10.58
N GLU A 24 -15.82 10.18 11.49
CA GLU A 24 -14.89 9.61 12.47
C GLU A 24 -13.70 8.94 11.79
N ARG A 25 -13.95 8.13 10.76
CA ARG A 25 -12.88 7.48 9.99
C ARG A 25 -11.96 8.50 9.33
N ARG A 26 -12.51 9.58 8.76
CA ARG A 26 -11.70 10.67 8.17
C ARG A 26 -10.82 11.36 9.21
N GLU A 27 -11.31 11.57 10.43
CA GLU A 27 -10.54 12.18 11.52
C GLU A 27 -9.36 11.26 11.93
N GLN A 28 -9.58 9.95 12.04
CA GLN A 28 -8.52 8.96 12.28
C GLN A 28 -7.45 8.97 11.17
N LEU A 29 -7.87 8.92 9.90
CA LEU A 29 -6.95 8.95 8.75
C LEU A 29 -6.19 10.28 8.65
N ALA A 30 -6.79 11.40 9.05
CA ALA A 30 -6.11 12.69 9.10
C ALA A 30 -5.05 12.73 10.22
N ALA A 31 -5.35 12.14 11.38
CA ALA A 31 -4.38 12.02 12.48
C ALA A 31 -3.16 11.17 12.07
N PHE A 32 -3.38 10.05 11.37
CA PHE A 32 -2.32 9.19 10.85
C PHE A 32 -1.41 9.88 9.83
N GLN A 33 -1.99 10.64 8.90
CA GLN A 33 -1.20 11.42 7.94
C GLN A 33 -0.35 12.50 8.64
N LYS A 34 -0.84 13.04 9.75
CA LYS A 34 -0.09 13.99 10.58
C LYS A 34 1.04 13.31 11.34
N SER A 35 0.83 12.11 11.90
CA SER A 35 1.87 11.39 12.64
C SER A 35 3.00 10.90 11.73
N THR A 36 2.67 10.41 10.53
CA THR A 36 3.65 9.93 9.54
C THR A 36 4.30 11.05 8.73
N GLY A 37 3.72 12.26 8.74
CA GLY A 37 4.17 13.38 7.93
C GLY A 37 3.86 13.26 6.44
N TYR A 38 3.15 12.21 6.01
CA TYR A 38 2.77 11.98 4.63
C TYR A 38 1.29 12.32 4.39
N ARG A 39 1.01 13.14 3.37
CA ARG A 39 -0.37 13.50 2.97
C ARG A 39 -0.75 12.84 1.65
N PHE A 40 -1.80 12.04 1.68
CA PHE A 40 -2.42 11.47 0.50
C PHE A 40 -3.22 12.55 -0.25
N LYS A 41 -3.12 12.54 -1.58
CA LYS A 41 -3.96 13.39 -2.45
C LYS A 41 -5.42 12.96 -2.43
N ASP A 42 -5.64 11.66 -2.26
CA ASP A 42 -6.95 11.04 -2.18
C ASP A 42 -7.04 10.23 -0.88
N ILE A 43 -7.92 10.64 0.03
CA ILE A 43 -8.14 9.97 1.31
C ILE A 43 -8.81 8.59 1.14
N ASN A 44 -9.56 8.41 0.06
CA ASN A 44 -10.26 7.16 -0.24
C ASN A 44 -9.26 6.06 -0.62
N LEU A 45 -8.13 6.44 -1.24
CA LEU A 45 -7.02 5.52 -1.50
C LEU A 45 -6.39 5.01 -0.20
N LEU A 46 -6.14 5.90 0.76
CA LEU A 46 -5.62 5.50 2.07
C LEU A 46 -6.63 4.62 2.82
N ASN A 47 -7.91 4.99 2.80
CA ASN A 47 -8.96 4.18 3.42
C ASN A 47 -9.02 2.77 2.80
N GLN A 48 -8.93 2.68 1.47
CA GLN A 48 -8.89 1.40 0.76
C GLN A 48 -7.67 0.56 1.14
N ALA A 49 -6.48 1.17 1.18
CA ALA A 49 -5.25 0.48 1.57
C ALA A 49 -5.35 -0.16 2.97
N LEU A 50 -6.16 0.45 3.84
CA LEU A 50 -6.43 0.01 5.21
C LEU A 50 -7.72 -0.83 5.34
N THR A 51 -8.28 -1.32 4.23
CA THR A 51 -9.47 -2.18 4.22
C THR A 51 -9.11 -3.60 3.82
N HIS A 52 -9.02 -4.50 4.81
CA HIS A 52 -8.72 -5.90 4.58
C HIS A 52 -9.90 -6.59 3.87
N ARG A 53 -9.61 -7.62 3.07
CA ARG A 53 -10.63 -8.41 2.35
C ARG A 53 -11.72 -9.03 3.23
N SER A 54 -11.47 -9.22 4.53
CA SER A 54 -12.46 -9.74 5.48
C SER A 54 -13.47 -8.69 5.96
N TYR A 55 -13.24 -7.41 5.66
CA TYR A 55 -14.11 -6.33 6.11
C TYR A 55 -15.38 -6.20 5.23
N GLY A 56 -16.46 -6.87 5.64
CA GLY A 56 -17.81 -6.73 5.08
C GLY A 56 -18.42 -8.04 4.58
N ASN A 57 -19.71 -8.28 4.89
CA ASN A 57 -20.48 -9.40 4.36
C ASN A 57 -20.80 -9.22 2.86
N GLU A 58 -21.12 -10.33 2.20
CA GLU A 58 -21.24 -10.67 0.76
C GLU A 58 -21.76 -9.60 -0.23
N GLU A 59 -22.43 -8.55 0.24
CA GLU A 59 -22.90 -7.41 -0.56
C GLU A 59 -21.82 -6.33 -0.80
N SER A 60 -20.65 -6.47 -0.16
CA SER A 60 -19.51 -5.56 -0.24
C SER A 60 -18.50 -5.89 -1.35
N SER A 61 -18.79 -6.84 -2.24
CA SER A 61 -17.96 -7.20 -3.40
C SER A 61 -17.69 -6.04 -4.37
N SER A 62 -18.41 -4.91 -4.23
CA SER A 62 -18.12 -3.64 -4.94
C SER A 62 -17.32 -2.60 -4.14
N ARG A 63 -17.07 -2.83 -2.84
CA ARG A 63 -16.23 -1.98 -2.00
C ARG A 63 -14.79 -2.46 -2.13
N GLY A 64 -13.93 -1.64 -2.72
CA GLY A 64 -12.52 -1.96 -2.93
C GLY A 64 -11.85 -2.35 -1.62
N ASN A 65 -11.25 -3.54 -1.58
CA ASN A 65 -10.32 -3.97 -0.54
C ASN A 65 -8.88 -3.62 -0.95
N ASN A 66 -7.92 -3.96 -0.08
CA ASN A 66 -6.52 -3.68 -0.31
C ASN A 66 -5.77 -4.71 -1.18
N GLU A 67 -6.35 -5.85 -1.60
CA GLU A 67 -5.60 -6.94 -2.26
C GLU A 67 -4.88 -6.47 -3.55
N ARG A 68 -5.53 -5.64 -4.35
CA ARG A 68 -4.89 -5.08 -5.58
C ARG A 68 -3.81 -4.05 -5.26
N LEU A 69 -3.96 -3.32 -4.15
CA LEU A 69 -2.96 -2.35 -3.69
C LEU A 69 -1.77 -3.08 -3.08
N GLU A 70 -2.01 -4.17 -2.35
CA GLU A 70 -0.99 -5.05 -1.80
C GLU A 70 -0.13 -5.66 -2.90
N PHE A 71 -0.75 -6.23 -3.94
CA PHE A 71 -0.04 -6.76 -5.11
C PHE A 71 0.89 -5.72 -5.75
N LEU A 72 0.40 -4.48 -5.94
CA LEU A 72 1.22 -3.39 -6.48
C LEU A 72 2.30 -2.95 -5.50
N GLY A 73 1.96 -2.85 -4.22
CA GLY A 73 2.82 -2.41 -3.14
C GLY A 73 4.01 -3.33 -2.93
N ASP A 74 3.81 -4.65 -3.01
CA ASP A 74 4.87 -5.65 -2.88
C ASP A 74 5.93 -5.50 -3.98
N ALA A 75 5.50 -5.33 -5.24
CA ALA A 75 6.40 -5.09 -6.36
C ALA A 75 7.20 -3.77 -6.19
N ILE A 76 6.53 -2.70 -5.73
CA ILE A 76 7.17 -1.40 -5.49
C ILE A 76 8.18 -1.49 -4.34
N LEU A 77 7.80 -2.11 -3.22
CA LEU A 77 8.66 -2.29 -2.05
C LEU A 77 9.87 -3.14 -2.41
N GLY A 78 9.66 -4.25 -3.11
CA GLY A 78 10.72 -5.13 -3.59
C GLY A 78 11.73 -4.41 -4.47
N LEU A 79 11.28 -3.55 -5.37
CA LEU A 79 12.15 -2.71 -6.19
C LEU A 79 12.92 -1.67 -5.35
N ALA A 80 12.23 -0.97 -4.46
CA ALA A 80 12.85 0.07 -3.63
C ALA A 80 13.95 -0.51 -2.72
N VAL A 81 13.69 -1.66 -2.09
CA VAL A 81 14.67 -2.36 -1.26
C VAL A 81 15.82 -2.89 -2.11
N ALA A 82 15.55 -3.50 -3.27
CA ALA A 82 16.61 -3.97 -4.16
C ALA A 82 17.54 -2.83 -4.60
N ALA A 83 16.99 -1.66 -4.97
CA ALA A 83 17.77 -0.49 -5.35
C ALA A 83 18.64 0.04 -4.19
N GLN A 84 18.09 0.06 -2.97
CA GLN A 84 18.83 0.46 -1.77
C GLN A 84 19.97 -0.52 -1.45
N LEU A 85 19.70 -1.83 -1.51
CA LEU A 85 20.71 -2.85 -1.26
C LEU A 85 21.82 -2.83 -2.30
N PHE A 86 21.47 -2.70 -3.58
CA PHE A 86 22.44 -2.57 -4.68
C PHE A 86 23.38 -1.38 -4.47
N THR A 87 22.85 -0.24 -4.02
CA THR A 87 23.64 0.99 -3.81
C THR A 87 24.49 0.92 -2.53
N LYS A 88 23.95 0.35 -1.45
CA LYS A 88 24.61 0.36 -0.12
C LYS A 88 25.55 -0.83 0.11
N LEU A 89 25.33 -1.94 -0.57
CA LEU A 89 26.03 -3.21 -0.37
C LEU A 89 26.60 -3.73 -1.70
N GLY A 90 27.21 -2.83 -2.48
CA GLY A 90 27.69 -3.13 -3.83
C GLY A 90 28.85 -4.15 -3.91
N ASP A 91 29.45 -4.51 -2.77
CA ASP A 91 30.48 -5.53 -2.61
C ASP A 91 29.91 -6.95 -2.38
N LYS A 92 28.61 -7.07 -2.09
CA LYS A 92 27.96 -8.36 -1.82
C LYS A 92 27.55 -9.08 -3.10
N ALA A 93 27.65 -10.40 -3.06
CA ALA A 93 27.15 -11.26 -4.14
C ALA A 93 25.61 -11.22 -4.24
N GLU A 94 25.09 -11.47 -5.44
CA GLU A 94 23.64 -11.49 -5.72
C GLU A 94 22.85 -12.34 -4.71
N GLY A 95 23.34 -13.55 -4.39
CA GLY A 95 22.67 -14.44 -3.43
C GLY A 95 22.55 -13.88 -2.02
N GLU A 96 23.56 -13.12 -1.56
CA GLU A 96 23.48 -12.41 -0.28
C GLU A 96 22.48 -11.26 -0.34
N LEU A 97 22.50 -10.48 -1.41
CA LEU A 97 21.55 -9.38 -1.62
C LEU A 97 20.11 -9.91 -1.64
N ALA A 98 19.86 -11.04 -2.31
CA ALA A 98 18.57 -11.71 -2.34
C ALA A 98 18.12 -12.16 -0.94
N ARG A 99 19.03 -12.79 -0.16
CA ARG A 99 18.73 -13.21 1.22
C ARG A 99 18.40 -12.02 2.13
N ILE A 100 19.18 -10.94 2.05
CA ILE A 100 18.94 -9.72 2.84
C ILE A 100 17.61 -9.09 2.42
N LYS A 101 17.33 -9.00 1.11
CA LYS A 101 16.06 -8.48 0.60
C LYS A 101 14.88 -9.24 1.20
N SER A 102 14.89 -10.57 1.12
CA SER A 102 13.81 -11.41 1.64
C SER A 102 13.58 -11.24 3.14
N PHE A 103 14.63 -10.98 3.92
CA PHE A 103 14.50 -10.67 5.34
C PHE A 103 13.89 -9.28 5.57
N VAL A 104 14.38 -8.25 4.86
CA VAL A 104 13.93 -6.86 5.04
C VAL A 104 12.47 -6.66 4.63
N VAL A 105 11.98 -7.41 3.63
CA VAL A 105 10.59 -7.36 3.17
C VAL A 105 9.73 -8.51 3.71
N SER A 106 10.19 -9.20 4.75
CA SER A 106 9.42 -10.30 5.35
C SER A 106 8.18 -9.78 6.07
N GLU A 107 7.17 -10.65 6.20
CA GLU A 107 5.96 -10.38 6.99
C GLU A 107 6.30 -9.91 8.40
N ASP A 108 7.20 -10.62 9.11
CA ASP A 108 7.63 -10.25 10.46
C ASP A 108 8.17 -8.81 10.51
N THR A 109 9.11 -8.48 9.62
CA THR A 109 9.73 -7.14 9.58
C THR A 109 8.71 -6.06 9.25
N LEU A 110 7.83 -6.31 8.28
CA LEU A 110 6.82 -5.34 7.84
C LEU A 110 5.70 -5.17 8.87
N SER A 111 5.34 -6.22 9.59
CA SER A 111 4.38 -6.20 10.70
C SER A 111 4.91 -5.34 11.85
N ASP A 112 6.16 -5.55 12.25
CA ASP A 112 6.81 -4.73 13.28
C ASP A 112 6.86 -3.25 12.90
N ILE A 113 7.19 -2.95 11.64
CA ILE A 113 7.18 -1.58 11.11
C ILE A 113 5.76 -1.01 11.13
N ALA A 114 4.76 -1.77 10.68
CA ALA A 114 3.37 -1.35 10.64
C ALA A 114 2.83 -0.98 12.03
N SER A 115 3.10 -1.78 13.05
CA SER A 115 2.74 -1.46 14.44
C SER A 115 3.54 -0.26 14.97
N SER A 116 4.82 -0.13 14.63
CA SER A 116 5.64 1.02 15.08
C SER A 116 5.12 2.38 14.59
N ILE A 117 4.41 2.40 13.45
CA ILE A 117 3.81 3.61 12.88
C ILE A 117 2.31 3.73 13.20
N GLY A 118 1.72 2.80 13.96
CA GLY A 118 0.31 2.78 14.33
C GLY A 118 -0.65 2.47 13.16
N LEU A 119 -0.20 1.68 12.18
CA LEU A 119 -1.01 1.31 11.02
C LEU A 119 -2.06 0.24 11.36
N ASP A 120 -1.71 -0.66 12.27
CA ASP A 120 -2.53 -1.76 12.78
C ASP A 120 -3.83 -1.27 13.44
N GLU A 121 -3.77 -0.18 14.21
CA GLU A 121 -4.93 0.46 14.84
C GLU A 121 -5.99 0.95 13.83
N LEU A 122 -5.58 1.18 12.58
CA LEU A 122 -6.45 1.71 11.54
C LEU A 122 -6.98 0.63 10.60
N LEU A 123 -6.52 -0.62 10.71
CA LEU A 123 -6.91 -1.67 9.78
C LEU A 123 -8.38 -2.06 10.00
N LEU A 124 -9.16 -1.98 8.93
CA LEU A 124 -10.54 -2.45 8.92
C LEU A 124 -10.53 -3.95 8.59
N VAL A 125 -10.86 -4.77 9.58
CA VAL A 125 -10.95 -6.24 9.47
C VAL A 125 -12.35 -6.73 9.86
N GLY A 126 -12.80 -7.82 9.26
CA GLY A 126 -14.05 -8.48 9.64
C GLY A 126 -14.03 -8.98 11.08
N LYS A 127 -15.20 -8.95 11.73
CA LYS A 127 -15.45 -9.72 12.95
C LYS A 127 -15.65 -11.16 12.47
N GLY A 128 -14.66 -12.03 12.66
CA GLY A 128 -14.73 -13.44 12.26
C GLY A 128 -15.97 -14.16 12.80
#